data_AF-W9H415-F1
#
_entry.id   AF-W9H415-F1
#
_cell.length_a   1.000
_cell.length_b   1.000
_cell.length_c   1.000
_cell.angle_alpha   90.00
_cell.angle_beta   90.00
_cell.angle_gamma   90.00
#
_symmetry.space_group_name_H-M   'P 1'
#
loop_
_entity.id
_entity.type
_entity.pdbx_description
1 polymer ?
#
loop_
_entity_poly.entity_id
_entity_poly.type
_entity_poly.pdbx_seq_one_letter_code
_entity_poly.pdbx_strand_id
1 'polypeptide(L)'
;MIGDGTVARSAGVALHRHEETIMVARGFGGHLELEGNRLRILRGGWFGYLVTLFGLEGGFVERTVRIDQISSIELDVPMLFFRYIRFSYPGSPAMTGNNIADMLAENAVIMSLVDNRPFFRIVERIEELMDHDLPP
;
A
#
# COMPACT_ATOMS: atom_id res chain seq x y z
N MET A 1 -61.28 -6.17 -12.21
CA MET A 1 -59.89 -6.57 -12.49
C MET A 1 -59.02 -5.55 -11.77
N ILE A 2 -58.45 -5.93 -10.63
CA ILE A 2 -57.65 -5.07 -9.73
C ILE A 2 -56.17 -5.43 -9.96
N GLY A 3 -55.31 -4.42 -10.05
CA GLY A 3 -53.86 -4.52 -9.97
C GLY A 3 -53.23 -3.28 -10.58
N ASP A 4 -52.82 -2.30 -9.76
CA ASP A 4 -51.45 -2.15 -9.21
C ASP A 4 -50.56 -1.42 -10.24
N GLY A 5 -49.83 -0.35 -9.98
CA GLY A 5 -49.42 0.30 -8.75
C GLY A 5 -48.33 1.28 -9.18
N THR A 6 -48.48 2.55 -8.77
CA THR A 6 -47.47 3.59 -8.93
C THR A 6 -46.16 3.18 -8.29
N VAL A 7 -45.05 3.19 -9.03
CA VAL A 7 -43.71 3.34 -8.42
C VAL A 7 -42.84 4.23 -9.30
N ALA A 8 -42.71 5.49 -8.88
CA ALA A 8 -41.54 6.31 -9.16
C ALA A 8 -40.33 5.76 -8.39
N ARG A 9 -39.14 5.77 -9.01
CA ARG A 9 -37.77 5.75 -8.43
C ARG A 9 -36.85 5.15 -9.49
N SER A 10 -35.67 5.65 -9.80
CA SER A 10 -34.88 6.73 -9.25
C SER A 10 -33.69 6.87 -10.20
N ALA A 11 -33.17 8.08 -10.32
CA ALA A 11 -31.93 8.36 -11.02
C ALA A 11 -30.83 7.37 -10.60
N GLY A 12 -30.48 6.45 -11.49
CA GLY A 12 -29.19 5.77 -11.45
C GLY A 12 -28.17 6.77 -11.94
N VAL A 13 -27.70 7.62 -11.03
CA VAL A 13 -26.49 8.42 -11.25
C VAL A 13 -25.46 7.45 -11.78
N ALA A 14 -25.05 7.65 -13.03
CA ALA A 14 -23.83 7.08 -13.56
C ALA A 14 -22.73 7.57 -12.61
N LEU A 15 -22.42 6.74 -11.60
CA LEU A 15 -21.20 6.86 -10.85
C LEU A 15 -20.13 6.86 -11.93
N HIS A 16 -19.55 8.04 -12.16
CA HIS A 16 -18.21 8.16 -12.67
C HIS A 16 -17.35 7.34 -11.72
N ARG A 17 -17.31 6.03 -11.94
CA ARG A 17 -16.18 5.20 -11.62
C ARG A 17 -15.12 5.76 -12.55
N HIS A 18 -14.45 6.83 -12.11
CA HIS A 18 -13.06 7.00 -12.48
C HIS A 18 -12.48 5.61 -12.28
N GLU A 19 -12.10 4.96 -13.37
CA GLU A 19 -11.24 3.80 -13.31
C GLU A 19 -9.95 4.32 -12.67
N GLU A 20 -9.96 4.45 -11.35
CA GLU A 20 -8.79 4.82 -10.56
C GLU A 20 -7.78 3.76 -10.93
N THR A 21 -6.78 4.19 -11.72
CA THR A 21 -5.82 3.29 -12.31
C THR A 21 -5.09 2.62 -11.16
N ILE A 22 -5.37 1.34 -10.94
CA ILE A 22 -4.75 0.58 -9.86
C ILE A 22 -3.30 0.35 -10.27
N MET A 23 -2.37 1.03 -9.61
CA MET A 23 -0.94 0.79 -9.81
C MET A 23 -0.50 -0.30 -8.84
N VAL A 24 0.10 -1.38 -9.37
CA VAL A 24 0.53 -2.53 -8.57
C VAL A 24 2.03 -2.72 -8.68
N ALA A 25 2.72 -2.79 -7.54
CA ALA A 25 4.15 -3.11 -7.47
C ALA A 25 4.36 -4.39 -6.66
N ARG A 26 4.86 -5.45 -7.31
CA ARG A 26 5.11 -6.76 -6.67
C ARG A 26 6.57 -6.92 -6.29
N GLY A 27 6.81 -7.23 -5.03
CA GLY A 27 8.14 -7.48 -4.45
C GLY A 27 8.30 -8.91 -3.95
N PHE A 28 9.45 -9.20 -3.34
CA PHE A 28 9.82 -10.55 -2.92
C PHE A 28 9.04 -11.05 -1.68
N GLY A 29 8.38 -10.16 -0.93
CA GLY A 29 7.60 -10.51 0.25
C GLY A 29 6.19 -9.94 0.32
N GLY A 30 5.73 -9.32 -0.77
CA GLY A 30 4.47 -8.59 -0.76
C GLY A 30 4.29 -7.77 -2.02
N HIS A 31 3.26 -6.95 -2.03
CA HIS A 31 2.99 -5.99 -3.08
C HIS A 31 2.32 -4.74 -2.52
N LEU A 32 2.49 -3.65 -3.25
CA LEU A 32 1.80 -2.40 -3.03
C LEU A 32 0.75 -2.24 -4.10
N GLU A 33 -0.43 -1.77 -3.70
CA GLU A 33 -1.49 -1.36 -4.62
C GLU A 33 -1.88 0.07 -4.31
N LEU A 34 -1.80 0.95 -5.30
CA LEU A 34 -2.27 2.32 -5.20
C LEU A 34 -3.59 2.41 -5.97
N GLU A 35 -4.67 2.68 -5.25
CA GLU A 35 -6.01 2.91 -5.80
C GLU A 35 -6.45 4.31 -5.38
N GLY A 36 -6.38 5.25 -6.32
CA GLY A 36 -6.77 6.63 -6.06
C GLY A 36 -5.94 7.28 -4.95
N ASN A 37 -6.59 7.59 -3.83
CA ASN A 37 -5.99 8.16 -2.63
C ASN A 37 -5.66 7.11 -1.54
N ARG A 38 -5.59 5.82 -1.90
CA ARG A 38 -5.38 4.72 -0.95
C ARG A 38 -4.20 3.86 -1.38
N LEU A 39 -3.25 3.72 -0.47
CA LEU A 39 -2.17 2.76 -0.57
C LEU A 39 -2.53 1.51 0.22
N ARG A 40 -2.59 0.37 -0.45
CA ARG A 40 -2.68 -0.95 0.16
C ARG A 40 -1.30 -1.57 0.20
N ILE A 41 -0.88 -1.93 1.40
CA ILE A 41 0.35 -2.65 1.70
C ILE A 41 -0.06 -4.09 1.99
N LEU A 42 0.28 -4.99 1.08
CA LEU A 42 0.00 -6.41 1.23
C LEU A 42 1.31 -7.16 1.39
N ARG A 43 1.46 -7.83 2.52
CA ARG A 43 2.58 -8.72 2.83
C ARG A 43 2.05 -10.12 3.09
N GLY A 44 2.66 -11.10 2.43
CA GLY A 44 2.25 -12.48 2.58
C GLY A 44 2.94 -13.41 1.61
N GLY A 45 2.39 -14.62 1.48
CA GLY A 45 2.97 -15.68 0.66
C GLY A 45 4.17 -16.34 1.34
N TRP A 46 5.18 -16.71 0.55
CA TRP A 46 6.37 -17.42 1.04
C TRP A 46 7.13 -16.62 2.11
N PHE A 47 7.23 -15.30 1.95
CA PHE A 47 7.93 -14.46 2.92
C PHE A 47 7.19 -14.39 4.26
N GLY A 48 5.87 -14.27 4.22
CA GLY A 48 5.05 -14.33 5.43
C GLY A 48 5.18 -15.67 6.16
N TYR A 49 5.24 -16.75 5.39
CA TYR A 49 5.49 -18.09 5.94
C TYR A 49 6.87 -18.20 6.60
N LEU A 50 7.92 -17.63 5.99
CA LEU A 50 9.25 -17.58 6.61
C LEU A 50 9.24 -16.81 7.93
N VAL A 51 8.65 -15.60 7.94
CA VAL A 51 8.56 -14.75 9.15
C VAL A 51 7.82 -15.49 10.27
N THR A 52 6.71 -16.16 9.96
CA THR A 52 5.99 -17.01 10.91
C THR A 52 6.81 -18.21 11.37
N LEU A 53 7.58 -18.85 10.49
CA LEU A 53 8.45 -19.99 10.84
C LEU A 53 9.58 -19.58 11.80
N PHE A 54 10.08 -18.35 11.68
CA PHE A 54 11.08 -17.78 12.59
C PHE A 54 10.49 -17.24 13.91
N GLY A 55 9.19 -17.42 14.15
CA GLY A 55 8.52 -16.97 15.38
C GLY A 55 8.37 -15.45 15.47
N LEU A 56 8.45 -14.75 14.34
CA LEU A 56 8.27 -13.31 14.27
C LEU A 56 6.81 -13.00 13.99
N GLU A 57 6.21 -12.16 14.83
CA GLU A 57 4.84 -11.68 14.62
C GLU A 57 4.80 -10.74 13.38
N GLY A 58 3.74 -10.81 12.58
CA GLY A 58 3.59 -9.97 11.37
C GLY A 58 3.94 -10.61 10.03
N GLY A 59 3.88 -11.95 9.92
CA GLY A 59 4.10 -12.66 8.65
C GLY A 59 3.08 -12.31 7.56
N PHE A 60 1.83 -12.10 7.92
CA PHE A 60 0.78 -11.66 6.99
C PHE A 60 0.26 -10.31 7.44
N VAL A 61 0.38 -9.31 6.56
CA VAL A 61 -0.06 -7.95 6.83
C VAL A 61 -0.87 -7.49 5.64
N GLU A 62 -2.07 -7.02 5.90
CA GLU A 62 -2.84 -6.25 4.94
C GLU A 62 -3.20 -4.92 5.60
N ARG A 63 -2.62 -3.83 5.09
CA ARG A 63 -2.84 -2.50 5.62
C ARG A 63 -3.25 -1.57 4.50
N THR A 64 -4.39 -0.90 4.69
CA THR A 64 -4.79 0.20 3.80
C THR A 64 -4.53 1.51 4.53
N VAL A 65 -3.73 2.37 3.92
CA VAL A 65 -3.36 3.70 4.42
C VAL A 65 -3.83 4.70 3.38
N ARG A 66 -4.42 5.80 3.81
CA ARG A 66 -4.72 6.89 2.88
C ARG A 66 -3.47 7.74 2.66
N ILE A 67 -3.29 8.30 1.47
CA ILE A 67 -2.06 9.01 1.14
C ILE A 67 -1.89 10.28 1.99
N ASP A 68 -2.99 10.96 2.36
CA ASP A 68 -3.00 12.09 3.30
C ASP A 68 -2.44 11.76 4.69
N GLN A 69 -2.34 10.47 5.03
CA GLN A 69 -1.81 10.00 6.30
C GLN A 69 -0.35 9.57 6.22
N ILE A 70 0.22 9.46 5.01
CA ILE A 70 1.61 9.09 4.81
C ILE A 70 2.46 10.31 5.14
N SER A 71 3.27 10.21 6.18
CA SER A 71 4.16 11.28 6.66
C SER A 71 5.54 11.23 6.00
N SER A 72 6.03 10.01 5.72
CA SER A 72 7.28 9.82 4.99
C SER A 72 7.30 8.46 4.29
N ILE A 73 8.08 8.38 3.22
CA ILE A 73 8.40 7.15 2.51
C ILE A 73 9.91 7.00 2.54
N GLU A 74 10.38 5.90 3.10
CA GLU A 74 11.79 5.59 3.17
C GLU A 74 12.09 4.41 2.26
N LEU A 75 12.99 4.62 1.29
CA LEU A 75 13.56 3.56 0.49
C LEU A 75 14.95 3.25 1.04
N ASP A 76 15.04 2.27 1.91
CA ASP A 76 16.31 1.93 2.54
C ASP A 76 17.16 1.06 1.59
N VAL A 77 18.46 1.37 1.55
CA VAL A 77 19.42 0.85 0.57
C VAL A 77 20.52 0.09 1.31
N PRO A 78 21.15 -0.89 0.65
CA PRO A 78 20.89 -2.31 0.75
C PRO A 78 21.45 -2.98 2.02
N MET A 79 20.71 -3.95 2.60
CA MET A 79 21.33 -4.99 3.43
C MET A 79 21.59 -6.22 2.55
N LEU A 80 22.84 -6.39 2.13
CA LEU A 80 23.42 -7.51 1.36
C LEU A 80 22.79 -7.81 -0.02
N PHE A 81 21.46 -7.93 -0.14
CA PHE A 81 20.72 -8.21 -1.38
C PHE A 81 19.26 -7.73 -1.39
N PHE A 82 18.64 -7.47 -0.24
CA PHE A 82 17.22 -7.10 -0.16
C PHE A 82 17.07 -5.59 0.01
N ARG A 83 16.29 -4.98 -0.89
CA ARG A 83 15.84 -3.59 -0.76
C ARG A 83 14.42 -3.61 -0.20
N TYR A 84 14.12 -2.69 0.70
CA TYR A 84 12.77 -2.55 1.24
C TYR A 84 12.34 -1.09 1.22
N ILE A 85 11.04 -0.90 1.08
CA ILE A 85 10.37 0.39 1.19
C ILE A 85 9.56 0.40 2.48
N ARG A 86 9.56 1.51 3.20
CA ARG A 86 8.85 1.68 4.47
C ARG A 86 7.98 2.94 4.43
N PHE A 87 6.77 2.82 4.96
CA PHE A 87 5.80 3.90 5.01
C PHE A 87 5.61 4.35 6.46
N SER A 88 5.78 5.63 6.72
CA SER A 88 5.49 6.21 8.04
C SER A 88 4.10 6.84 8.01
N TYR A 89 3.26 6.46 8.97
CA TYR A 89 1.90 6.97 9.13
C TYR A 89 1.49 6.92 10.61
N PRO A 90 0.43 7.63 11.06
CA PRO A 90 -0.01 7.57 12.44
C PRO A 90 -0.24 6.12 12.91
N GLY A 91 0.52 5.69 13.92
CA GLY A 91 0.48 4.32 14.45
C GLY A 91 1.30 3.29 13.68
N SER A 92 2.13 3.69 12.71
CA SER A 92 3.13 2.80 12.10
C SER A 92 4.27 2.49 13.08
N PRO A 93 4.87 1.28 13.03
CA PRO A 93 6.09 0.97 13.78
C PRO A 93 7.20 2.02 13.55
N ALA A 94 7.81 2.45 14.65
CA ALA A 94 8.95 3.36 14.61
C ALA A 94 10.20 2.67 14.05
N MET A 95 11.08 3.43 13.42
CA MET A 95 12.37 2.93 12.98
C MET A 95 13.21 2.55 14.19
N THR A 96 13.70 1.32 14.22
CA THR A 96 14.50 0.79 15.32
C THR A 96 16.01 0.95 15.07
N GLY A 97 16.41 1.22 13.81
CA GLY A 97 17.81 1.27 13.39
C GLY A 97 18.42 -0.12 13.23
N ASN A 98 17.64 -1.18 13.42
CA ASN A 98 18.00 -2.54 13.09
C ASN A 98 17.33 -2.89 11.77
N ASN A 99 18.07 -2.86 10.66
CA ASN A 99 17.46 -2.99 9.34
C ASN A 99 16.76 -4.34 9.14
N ILE A 100 17.08 -5.39 9.90
CA ILE A 100 16.30 -6.65 9.85
C ILE A 100 14.92 -6.44 10.48
N ALA A 101 14.86 -5.85 11.67
CA ALA A 101 13.59 -5.58 12.35
C ALA A 101 12.75 -4.58 11.55
N ASP A 102 13.38 -3.55 10.98
CA ASP A 102 12.72 -2.52 10.19
C ASP A 102 12.22 -3.05 8.83
N MET A 103 12.97 -3.96 8.18
CA MET A 103 12.53 -4.68 6.98
C MET A 103 11.33 -5.60 7.27
N LEU A 104 11.25 -6.13 8.49
CA LEU A 104 10.18 -7.03 8.93
C LEU A 104 9.00 -6.30 9.60
N ALA A 105 9.08 -4.99 9.81
CA ALA A 105 8.00 -4.21 10.41
C ALA A 105 6.77 -4.13 9.48
N GLU A 106 5.54 -4.18 9.99
CA GLU A 106 4.30 -4.23 9.18
C GLU A 106 4.14 -3.11 8.13
N ASN A 107 4.81 -1.98 8.34
CA ASN A 107 4.79 -0.83 7.44
C ASN A 107 5.88 -0.88 6.35
N ALA A 108 6.61 -1.99 6.22
CA ALA A 108 7.62 -2.19 5.19
C ALA A 108 7.17 -3.17 4.09
N VAL A 109 7.78 -3.12 2.91
CA VAL A 109 7.67 -4.14 1.87
C VAL A 109 9.04 -4.38 1.28
N ILE A 110 9.44 -5.65 1.21
CA ILE A 110 10.64 -6.03 0.47
C ILE A 110 10.32 -5.91 -1.02
N MET A 111 11.10 -5.06 -1.68
CA MET A 111 10.96 -4.76 -3.09
C MET A 111 11.42 -5.95 -3.95
N SER A 112 11.33 -5.80 -5.27
CA SER A 112 11.78 -6.83 -6.19
C SER A 112 13.31 -6.85 -6.29
N LEU A 113 13.89 -8.03 -6.48
CA LEU A 113 15.33 -8.15 -6.78
C LEU A 113 15.65 -7.79 -8.23
N VAL A 114 14.64 -7.81 -9.12
CA VAL A 114 14.84 -7.72 -10.57
C VAL A 114 14.31 -6.41 -11.15
N ASP A 115 13.08 -6.01 -10.80
CA ASP A 115 12.47 -4.80 -11.33
C ASP A 115 11.77 -3.99 -10.24
N ASN A 116 12.38 -2.84 -9.92
CA ASN A 116 11.89 -1.93 -8.91
C ASN A 116 11.16 -0.72 -9.49
N ARG A 117 11.09 -0.58 -10.81
CA ARG A 117 10.42 0.56 -11.48
C ARG A 117 8.96 0.74 -11.05
N PRO A 118 8.14 -0.32 -10.83
CA PRO A 118 6.78 -0.15 -10.35
C PRO A 118 6.70 0.47 -8.96
N PHE A 119 7.65 0.16 -8.06
CA PHE A 119 7.69 0.75 -6.73
C PHE A 119 7.99 2.25 -6.80
N PHE A 120 9.01 2.64 -7.56
CA PHE A 120 9.32 4.06 -7.75
C PHE A 120 8.15 4.84 -8.34
N ARG A 121 7.45 4.26 -9.33
CA ARG A 121 6.25 4.89 -9.91
C ARG A 121 5.12 5.09 -8.89
N ILE A 122 4.94 4.16 -7.95
CA ILE A 122 3.95 4.33 -6.86
C ILE A 122 4.41 5.45 -5.92
N VAL A 123 5.69 5.52 -5.59
CA VAL A 123 6.24 6.57 -4.72
C VAL A 123 6.10 7.94 -5.37
N GLU A 124 6.53 8.10 -6.62
CA GLU A 124 6.36 9.34 -7.40
C GLU A 124 4.90 9.77 -7.41
N ARG A 125 3.97 8.82 -7.64
CA ARG A 125 2.55 9.12 -7.66
C ARG A 125 2.01 9.55 -6.29
N ILE A 126 2.51 8.94 -5.20
CA ILE A 126 2.15 9.34 -3.84
C ILE A 126 2.67 10.75 -3.57
N GLU A 127 3.92 11.05 -3.91
CA GLU A 127 4.52 12.37 -3.71
C GLU A 127 3.75 13.46 -4.47
N GLU A 128 3.37 13.21 -5.73
CA GLU A 128 2.49 14.10 -6.50
C GLU A 128 1.15 14.37 -5.81
N LEU A 129 0.56 13.34 -5.18
CA LEU A 129 -0.72 13.46 -4.47
C LEU A 129 -0.57 14.17 -3.13
N MET A 130 0.59 14.08 -2.48
CA MET A 130 0.91 14.80 -1.25
C MET A 130 1.17 16.29 -1.51
N ASP A 131 1.90 16.63 -2.58
CA ASP A 131 2.20 18.01 -2.95
C ASP A 131 0.93 18.78 -3.38
N HIS A 132 -0.05 18.08 -3.95
CA HIS A 132 -1.30 18.71 -4.38
C HIS A 132 -2.24 19.15 -3.24
N ASP A 133 -1.97 18.73 -1.99
CA ASP A 133 -2.72 19.09 -0.78
C ASP A 133 -2.06 20.25 0.01
N LEU A 134 -0.93 20.80 -0.45
CA LEU A 134 -0.33 22.02 0.10
C LEU A 134 -0.97 23.27 -0.55
N PRO A 135 -1.62 24.16 0.22
CA PRO A 135 -2.01 25.47 -0.30
C PRO A 135 -0.77 26.31 -0.66
N PRO A 136 -0.88 27.21 -1.67
CA PRO A 136 0.22 28.07 -2.12
C PRO A 136 0.72 29.04 -1.04
#